data_AF-A0A0D9XRK9-F1
#
_entry.id   AF-A0A0D9XRK9-F1
#
_cell.length_a   1.000
_cell.length_b   1.000
_cell.length_c   1.000
_cell.angle_alpha   90.00
_cell.angle_beta   90.00
_cell.angle_gamma   90.00
#
_symmetry.space_group_name_H-M   'P 1'
#
loop_
_entity.id
_entity.type
_entity.pdbx_description
1 polymer ?
#
loop_
_entity_poly.entity_id
_entity_poly.type
_entity_poly.pdbx_seq_one_letter_code
_entity_poly.pdbx_strand_id
1 'polypeptide(L)'
;MENYNGRSDTVFCGVFDGHGPHGHLIARKVRDILPLRLCDLIYEDCGDSPTSNPDGSTLEENLSPHADAECRSPTLAGQKEHQEFFNAMKESFRKAFKIVDKELRLQRNIDSICSGTTAVTLIKQIPHAGYLKLRVYHQGHDLIVGNLGDSRAVLGTRDQNDKLVARQLTVDLKPDHPSNLLHS
;
A
#
# COMPACT_ATOMS: atom_id res chain seq x y z
N MET A 1 5.09 11.58 11.50
CA MET A 1 4.42 10.92 10.36
C MET A 1 3.98 12.03 9.44
N GLU A 2 4.43 11.99 8.19
CA GLU A 2 4.06 12.99 7.17
C GLU A 2 2.89 12.44 6.35
N ASN A 3 1.96 13.32 5.97
CA ASN A 3 0.81 12.95 5.15
C ASN A 3 1.29 12.49 3.78
N TYR A 4 0.95 11.26 3.40
CA TYR A 4 1.22 10.76 2.07
C TYR A 4 0.17 11.32 1.12
N ASN A 5 0.55 11.70 -0.10
CA ASN A 5 -0.37 12.12 -1.15
C ASN A 5 -1.13 13.46 -0.96
N GLY A 6 -0.92 14.23 0.11
CA GLY A 6 -1.73 15.43 0.38
C GLY A 6 -3.19 15.14 0.80
N ARG A 7 -3.60 13.86 0.80
CA ARG A 7 -4.81 13.40 1.49
C ARG A 7 -4.44 13.11 2.95
N SER A 8 -5.20 13.67 3.89
CA SER A 8 -5.03 13.42 5.33
C SER A 8 -5.41 11.99 5.75
N ASP A 9 -5.80 11.16 4.78
CA ASP A 9 -6.41 9.85 4.95
C ASP A 9 -5.45 8.71 4.61
N THR A 10 -4.19 8.97 4.24
CA THR A 10 -3.25 7.92 3.84
C THR A 10 -1.87 8.15 4.44
N VAL A 11 -1.30 7.10 5.01
CA VAL A 11 0.05 7.11 5.61
C VAL A 11 0.93 6.09 4.90
N PHE A 12 2.11 6.54 4.48
CA PHE A 12 3.18 5.69 3.98
C PHE A 12 4.28 5.54 5.05
N CYS A 13 4.73 4.31 5.24
CA CYS A 13 5.88 3.97 6.06
C CYS A 13 6.84 3.10 5.25
N GLY A 14 8.15 3.26 5.45
CA GLY A 14 9.15 2.44 4.77
C GLY A 14 10.40 2.24 5.62
N VAL A 15 10.96 1.04 5.57
CA VAL A 15 12.27 0.68 6.12
C VAL A 15 13.15 0.22 4.97
N PHE A 16 14.36 0.77 4.91
CA PHE A 16 15.32 0.54 3.83
C PHE A 16 16.68 0.24 4.45
N ASP A 17 17.11 -1.01 4.39
CA ASP A 17 18.40 -1.45 4.92
C ASP A 17 19.45 -1.49 3.81
N GLY A 18 20.29 -0.46 3.77
CA GLY A 18 21.31 -0.27 2.75
C GLY A 18 22.57 -1.07 3.04
N HIS A 19 23.07 -1.81 2.06
CA HIS A 19 24.29 -2.61 2.16
C HIS A 19 25.29 -2.32 1.03
N GLY A 20 26.55 -2.69 1.25
CA GLY A 20 27.65 -2.42 0.32
C GLY A 20 28.21 -0.99 0.42
N PRO A 21 29.23 -0.66 -0.39
CA PRO A 21 29.97 0.61 -0.29
C PRO A 21 29.09 1.86 -0.39
N HIS A 22 28.03 1.81 -1.20
CA HIS A 22 27.09 2.91 -1.40
C HIS A 22 25.69 2.61 -0.87
N GLY A 23 25.52 1.56 -0.04
CA GLY A 23 24.21 1.11 0.46
C GLY A 23 23.42 2.21 1.14
N HIS A 24 24.07 2.99 2.00
CA HIS A 24 23.45 4.13 2.68
C HIS A 24 22.96 5.23 1.72
N LEU A 25 23.63 5.44 0.57
CA LEU A 25 23.18 6.39 -0.46
C LEU A 25 21.99 5.84 -1.23
N ILE A 26 22.00 4.54 -1.54
CA ILE A 26 20.89 3.86 -2.21
C ILE A 26 19.65 3.87 -1.31
N ALA A 27 19.76 3.41 -0.06
CA ALA A 27 18.66 3.43 0.91
C ALA A 27 18.07 4.83 1.08
N ARG A 28 18.93 5.86 1.20
CA ARG A 28 18.50 7.26 1.26
C ARG A 28 17.71 7.68 0.01
N LYS A 29 18.23 7.37 -1.17
CA LYS A 29 17.56 7.68 -2.44
C LYS A 29 16.21 7.00 -2.52
N VAL A 30 16.14 5.69 -2.27
CA VAL A 30 14.88 4.93 -2.30
C VAL A 30 13.87 5.54 -1.33
N ARG A 31 14.28 5.86 -0.10
CA ARG A 31 13.41 6.54 0.88
C ARG A 31 12.83 7.85 0.35
N ASP A 32 13.62 8.64 -0.37
CA ASP A 32 13.22 9.96 -0.85
C ASP A 32 12.35 9.89 -2.13
N ILE A 33 12.56 8.89 -3.00
CA ILE A 33 11.89 8.82 -4.32
C ILE A 33 10.75 7.81 -4.41
N LEU A 34 10.83 6.68 -3.69
CA LEU A 34 9.84 5.61 -3.79
C LEU A 34 8.43 6.07 -3.37
N PRO A 35 8.25 6.84 -2.29
CA PRO A 35 6.93 7.37 -1.94
C PRO A 35 6.35 8.24 -3.05
N LEU A 36 7.17 9.09 -3.68
CA LEU A 36 6.72 9.98 -4.76
C LEU A 36 6.26 9.19 -5.99
N ARG A 37 7.03 8.17 -6.42
CA ARG A 37 6.65 7.33 -7.56
C ARG A 37 5.40 6.51 -7.30
N LEU A 38 5.21 6.04 -6.07
CA LEU A 38 3.99 5.37 -5.67
C LEU A 38 2.80 6.34 -5.68
N CYS A 39 2.95 7.59 -5.23
CA CYS A 39 1.90 8.62 -5.29
C CYS A 39 1.46 8.84 -6.74
N ASP A 40 2.42 9.12 -7.63
CA ASP A 40 2.18 9.37 -9.05
C ASP A 40 1.38 8.21 -9.67
N LEU A 41 1.84 6.97 -9.47
CA LEU A 41 1.23 5.79 -10.06
C LEU A 41 -0.14 5.45 -9.49
N ILE A 42 -0.39 5.76 -8.22
CA ILE A 42 -1.70 5.58 -7.61
C ILE A 42 -2.67 6.62 -8.19
N TYR A 43 -2.25 7.88 -8.35
CA TYR A 43 -3.07 8.96 -8.93
C TYR A 43 -3.34 8.82 -10.43
N GLU A 44 -2.41 8.28 -11.20
CA GLU A 44 -2.64 8.02 -12.64
C GLU A 44 -3.65 6.88 -12.86
N ASP A 45 -3.75 5.93 -11.91
CA ASP A 45 -4.67 4.79 -11.99
C ASP A 45 -6.06 5.12 -11.40
N CYS A 46 -6.14 6.06 -10.44
CA CYS A 46 -7.39 6.68 -9.98
C CYS A 46 -7.53 8.07 -10.62
N GLY A 47 -8.16 8.18 -11.79
CA GLY A 47 -8.25 9.39 -12.64
C GLY A 47 -8.88 10.68 -12.06
N ASP A 48 -8.64 11.00 -10.79
CA ASP A 48 -8.92 12.30 -10.17
C ASP A 48 -7.73 13.25 -10.40
N SER A 49 -7.63 13.77 -11.62
CA SER A 49 -6.87 15.00 -11.85
C SER A 49 -7.59 16.17 -11.17
N PRO A 50 -6.92 17.08 -10.43
CA PRO A 50 -7.58 18.24 -9.86
C PRO A 50 -7.72 19.32 -10.95
N THR A 51 -8.83 19.29 -11.68
CA THR A 51 -9.19 20.38 -12.62
C THR A 51 -10.67 20.74 -12.50
N SER A 52 -10.91 21.82 -11.74
CA SER A 52 -11.91 22.89 -11.92
C SER A 52 -13.31 22.59 -12.48
N ASN A 53 -14.30 22.88 -11.61
CA ASN A 53 -15.69 23.34 -11.82
C ASN A 53 -16.80 22.28 -11.80
N PRO A 54 -17.74 22.36 -10.82
CA PRO A 54 -19.06 21.74 -10.94
C PRO A 54 -20.10 22.81 -11.32
N ASP A 55 -20.66 22.70 -12.52
CA ASP A 55 -21.97 23.27 -12.84
C ASP A 55 -23.02 22.16 -12.69
N GLY A 56 -24.12 22.49 -12.02
CA GLY A 56 -25.00 21.54 -11.35
C GLY A 56 -26.09 20.86 -12.18
N SER A 57 -26.72 19.86 -11.56
CA SER A 57 -28.11 19.42 -11.76
C SER A 57 -28.40 18.30 -10.73
N THR A 58 -29.17 18.47 -9.64
CA THR A 58 -30.64 18.58 -9.50
C THR A 58 -31.34 17.20 -9.36
N LEU A 59 -31.80 16.89 -8.13
CA LEU A 59 -33.00 16.09 -7.70
C LEU A 59 -33.04 14.56 -8.05
N GLU A 60 -33.60 13.59 -7.29
CA GLU A 60 -34.50 13.50 -6.11
C GLU A 60 -34.51 12.10 -5.46
N GLU A 61 -35.03 12.12 -4.22
CA GLU A 61 -35.62 11.16 -3.27
C GLU A 61 -36.11 9.76 -3.73
N ASN A 62 -35.98 8.75 -2.82
CA ASN A 62 -37.13 8.08 -2.19
C ASN A 62 -36.73 6.98 -1.15
N LEU A 63 -37.39 7.02 0.01
CA LEU A 63 -37.29 6.14 1.17
C LEU A 63 -38.29 4.97 1.11
N SER A 64 -37.99 3.82 1.71
CA SER A 64 -38.96 3.06 2.53
C SER A 64 -38.30 2.01 3.47
N PRO A 65 -39.00 1.57 4.57
CA PRO A 65 -38.39 0.92 5.74
C PRO A 65 -38.92 -0.50 6.08
N HIS A 66 -38.19 -1.19 6.97
CA HIS A 66 -38.58 -2.27 7.91
C HIS A 66 -38.15 -3.75 7.70
N ALA A 67 -37.39 -4.19 8.71
CA ALA A 67 -37.43 -5.42 9.53
C ALA A 67 -36.95 -6.81 9.02
N ASP A 68 -36.20 -7.42 9.95
CA ASP A 68 -35.87 -8.83 10.19
C ASP A 68 -34.66 -9.51 9.54
N ALA A 69 -34.10 -10.38 10.38
CA ALA A 69 -32.74 -10.88 10.42
C ALA A 69 -32.38 -11.84 9.29
N GLU A 70 -31.16 -11.71 8.75
CA GLU A 70 -30.37 -12.86 8.32
C GLU A 70 -28.91 -12.46 8.04
N CYS A 71 -28.00 -13.35 8.43
CA CYS A 71 -26.57 -13.29 8.17
C CYS A 71 -26.31 -13.25 6.64
N ARG A 72 -26.21 -12.05 6.06
CA ARG A 72 -25.88 -11.90 4.64
C ARG A 72 -24.37 -11.75 4.46
N SER A 73 -23.77 -12.83 3.97
CA SER A 73 -22.44 -12.88 3.36
C SER A 73 -22.21 -11.74 2.36
N PRO A 74 -20.96 -11.28 2.17
CA PRO A 74 -20.67 -10.14 1.31
C PRO A 74 -21.16 -10.39 -0.13
N THR A 75 -21.85 -9.40 -0.70
CA THR A 75 -22.34 -9.45 -2.08
C THR A 75 -21.17 -9.57 -3.07
N LEU A 76 -21.35 -10.39 -4.11
CA LEU A 76 -20.34 -10.69 -5.15
C LEU A 76 -19.70 -9.43 -5.78
N ALA A 77 -20.44 -8.32 -5.85
CA ALA A 77 -19.96 -7.04 -6.35
C ALA A 77 -18.85 -6.41 -5.49
N GLY A 78 -18.95 -6.51 -4.14
CA GLY A 78 -17.96 -5.92 -3.24
C GLY A 78 -16.63 -6.67 -3.21
N GLN A 79 -16.65 -7.99 -3.44
CA GLN A 79 -15.42 -8.79 -3.57
C GLN A 79 -14.65 -8.44 -4.86
N LYS A 80 -15.37 -8.13 -5.94
CA LYS A 80 -14.76 -7.77 -7.23
C LYS A 80 -14.05 -6.41 -7.16
N GLU A 81 -14.70 -5.40 -6.58
CA GLU A 81 -14.12 -4.06 -6.37
C GLU A 81 -12.83 -4.10 -5.52
N HIS A 82 -12.82 -4.87 -4.43
CA HIS A 82 -11.64 -5.00 -3.56
C HIS A 82 -10.49 -5.73 -4.28
N GLN A 83 -10.80 -6.75 -5.08
CA GLN A 83 -9.80 -7.47 -5.87
C GLN A 83 -9.18 -6.58 -6.96
N GLU A 84 -9.99 -5.76 -7.63
CA GLU A 84 -9.53 -4.79 -8.63
C GLU A 84 -8.62 -3.73 -7.99
N PHE A 85 -9.01 -3.16 -6.85
CA PHE A 85 -8.18 -2.22 -6.08
C PHE A 85 -6.85 -2.84 -5.63
N PHE A 86 -6.88 -4.07 -5.10
CA PHE A 86 -5.66 -4.76 -4.70
C PHE A 86 -4.72 -5.00 -5.89
N ASN A 87 -5.26 -5.39 -7.06
CA ASN A 87 -4.47 -5.60 -8.27
C ASN A 87 -3.86 -4.31 -8.80
N ALA A 88 -4.63 -3.21 -8.80
CA ALA A 88 -4.16 -1.87 -9.15
C ALA A 88 -2.99 -1.44 -8.25
N MET A 89 -3.17 -1.51 -6.94
CA MET A 89 -2.14 -1.19 -5.97
C MET A 89 -0.88 -2.05 -6.15
N LYS A 90 -1.06 -3.38 -6.31
CA LYS A 90 0.04 -4.31 -6.56
C LYS A 90 0.84 -3.92 -7.81
N GLU A 91 0.16 -3.54 -8.89
CA GLU A 91 0.81 -3.12 -10.12
C GLU A 91 1.54 -1.77 -9.96
N SER A 92 0.96 -0.82 -9.24
CA SER A 92 1.60 0.46 -8.90
C SER A 92 2.86 0.25 -8.06
N PHE A 93 2.85 -0.65 -7.07
CA PHE A 93 4.05 -1.04 -6.34
C PHE A 93 5.12 -1.62 -7.27
N ARG A 94 4.74 -2.59 -8.11
CA ARG A 94 5.67 -3.23 -9.04
C ARG A 94 6.29 -2.22 -10.01
N LYS A 95 5.50 -1.30 -10.55
CA LYS A 95 5.97 -0.23 -11.45
C LYS A 95 6.88 0.75 -10.71
N ALA A 96 6.51 1.20 -9.51
CA ALA A 96 7.30 2.14 -8.73
C ALA A 96 8.70 1.59 -8.43
N PHE A 97 8.78 0.36 -7.92
CA PHE A 97 10.07 -0.29 -7.65
C PHE A 97 10.94 -0.40 -8.91
N LYS A 98 10.34 -0.72 -10.07
CA LYS A 98 11.07 -0.78 -11.36
C LYS A 98 11.57 0.59 -11.82
N ILE A 99 10.79 1.66 -11.64
CA ILE A 99 11.20 3.02 -12.00
C ILE A 99 12.37 3.44 -11.10
N VAL A 100 12.24 3.24 -9.79
CA VAL A 100 13.28 3.56 -8.81
C VAL A 100 14.58 2.80 -9.08
N ASP A 101 14.50 1.49 -9.35
CA ASP A 101 15.68 0.68 -9.71
C ASP A 101 16.37 1.19 -10.99
N LYS A 102 15.60 1.58 -12.02
CA LYS A 102 16.16 2.20 -13.23
C LYS A 102 16.84 3.53 -12.94
N GLU A 103 16.22 4.40 -12.15
CA GLU A 103 16.78 5.71 -11.78
C GLU A 103 18.10 5.57 -11.01
N LEU A 104 18.20 4.57 -10.13
CA LEU A 104 19.44 4.25 -9.41
C LEU A 104 20.55 3.81 -10.37
N ARG A 105 20.24 2.97 -11.37
CA ARG A 105 21.22 2.50 -12.37
C ARG A 105 21.75 3.60 -13.29
N LEU A 106 20.97 4.66 -13.52
CA LEU A 106 21.42 5.80 -14.32
C LEU A 106 22.46 6.67 -13.60
N GLN A 107 22.59 6.51 -12.28
CA GLN A 107 23.52 7.28 -11.48
C GLN A 107 24.94 6.69 -11.58
N ARG A 108 25.78 7.32 -12.41
CA ARG A 108 27.18 6.90 -12.65
C ARG A 108 28.07 6.86 -11.40
N ASN A 109 27.64 7.47 -10.30
CA ASN A 109 28.40 7.59 -9.07
C ASN A 109 28.00 6.56 -8.00
N ILE A 110 27.13 5.61 -8.33
CA ILE A 110 26.68 4.55 -7.43
C ILE A 110 27.10 3.22 -8.04
N ASP A 111 27.96 2.48 -7.34
CA ASP A 111 28.23 1.08 -7.70
C ASP A 111 27.02 0.22 -7.35
N SER A 112 26.11 0.05 -8.32
CA SER A 112 24.90 -0.76 -8.19
C SER A 112 25.13 -2.26 -8.32
N ILE A 113 26.38 -2.72 -8.52
CA ILE A 113 26.70 -4.15 -8.60
C ILE A 113 26.88 -4.71 -7.19
N CYS A 114 27.61 -3.98 -6.34
CA CYS A 114 27.96 -4.42 -4.99
C CYS A 114 27.24 -3.65 -3.88
N SER A 115 26.38 -2.69 -4.24
CA SER A 115 25.59 -1.92 -3.27
C SER A 115 24.10 -2.06 -3.57
N GLY A 116 23.30 -2.10 -2.51
CA GLY A 116 21.85 -2.23 -2.62
C GLY A 116 21.14 -1.79 -1.36
N THR A 117 19.83 -1.96 -1.35
CA THR A 117 18.99 -1.79 -0.16
C THR A 117 17.86 -2.81 -0.18
N THR A 118 17.45 -3.27 0.99
CA THR A 118 16.12 -3.86 1.16
C THR A 118 15.05 -2.78 1.10
N ALA A 119 13.79 -3.18 1.00
CA ALA A 119 12.65 -2.31 1.19
C ALA A 119 11.45 -3.08 1.77
N VAL A 120 10.99 -2.68 2.95
CA VAL A 120 9.65 -3.02 3.46
C VAL A 120 8.85 -1.75 3.57
N THR A 121 7.72 -1.68 2.89
CA THR A 121 6.86 -0.50 2.82
C THR A 121 5.43 -0.84 3.20
N LEU A 122 4.74 0.11 3.84
CA LEU A 122 3.36 -0.01 4.24
C LEU A 122 2.59 1.22 3.79
N ILE A 123 1.41 1.01 3.20
CA ILE A 123 0.40 2.05 2.98
C ILE A 123 -0.82 1.69 3.82
N LYS A 124 -1.21 2.60 4.72
CA LYS A 124 -2.43 2.49 5.53
C LYS A 124 -3.40 3.57 5.11
N GLN A 125 -4.60 3.17 4.68
CA GLN A 125 -5.72 4.09 4.48
C GLN A 125 -6.46 4.30 5.81
N ILE A 126 -6.75 5.54 6.15
CA ILE A 126 -7.43 6.02 7.36
C ILE A 126 -8.80 6.52 6.90
N PRO A 127 -9.92 5.88 7.26
CA PRO A 127 -11.23 6.40 6.92
C PRO A 127 -11.43 7.80 7.52
N HIS A 128 -11.84 8.76 6.70
CA HIS A 128 -12.31 10.06 7.18
C HIS A 128 -13.66 9.87 7.89
N ALA A 129 -13.79 10.37 9.11
CA ALA A 129 -14.97 10.22 9.97
C ALA A 129 -16.20 11.06 9.51
N GLY A 130 -16.31 11.38 8.22
CA GLY A 130 -17.24 12.40 7.73
C GLY A 130 -17.70 12.20 6.30
N TYR A 131 -18.17 11.01 5.94
CA TYR A 131 -19.24 10.82 4.95
C TYR A 131 -19.81 9.42 5.20
N LEU A 132 -21.09 9.34 5.56
CA LEU A 132 -21.78 8.09 5.84
C LEU A 132 -21.92 7.29 4.53
N LYS A 133 -20.87 6.56 4.14
CA LYS A 133 -20.97 5.51 3.13
C LYS A 133 -21.41 4.25 3.86
N LEU A 134 -22.70 3.99 3.80
CA LEU A 134 -23.37 2.79 4.29
C LEU A 134 -22.75 1.55 3.60
N ARG A 135 -21.63 1.07 4.11
CA ARG A 135 -21.07 -0.25 3.84
C ARG A 135 -20.46 -0.74 5.13
N VAL A 136 -20.82 -1.97 5.48
CA VAL A 136 -20.34 -2.74 6.63
C VAL A 136 -18.81 -2.79 6.61
N TYR A 137 -18.16 -1.85 7.30
CA TYR A 137 -16.73 -1.92 7.65
C TYR A 137 -16.65 -2.11 9.15
N HIS A 138 -16.73 -3.35 9.62
CA HIS A 138 -16.23 -3.67 10.95
C HIS A 138 -14.70 -3.52 10.91
N GLN A 139 -14.20 -2.40 11.44
CA GLN A 139 -12.77 -2.10 11.73
C GLN A 139 -11.79 -2.08 10.54
N GLY A 140 -12.25 -1.75 9.33
CA GLY A 140 -11.46 -1.86 8.09
C GLY A 140 -10.59 -0.64 7.78
N HIS A 141 -9.28 -0.77 8.00
CA HIS A 141 -8.26 0.01 7.32
C HIS A 141 -7.54 -0.94 6.35
N ASP A 142 -7.54 -0.64 5.05
CA ASP A 142 -6.72 -1.40 4.11
C ASP A 142 -5.24 -1.11 4.41
N LEU A 143 -4.51 -2.18 4.72
CA LEU A 143 -3.07 -2.17 4.97
C LEU A 143 -2.38 -2.94 3.84
N ILE A 144 -1.65 -2.21 3.00
CA ILE A 144 -0.93 -2.79 1.87
C ILE A 144 0.55 -2.81 2.21
N VAL A 145 1.19 -3.97 2.06
CA VAL A 145 2.60 -4.17 2.40
C VAL A 145 3.39 -4.61 1.18
N GLY A 146 4.43 -3.85 0.85
CA GLY A 146 5.43 -4.22 -0.15
C GLY A 146 6.70 -4.72 0.52
N ASN A 147 7.26 -5.84 0.06
CA ASN A 147 8.53 -6.38 0.56
C ASN A 147 9.48 -6.71 -0.58
N LEU A 148 10.74 -6.28 -0.45
CA LEU A 148 11.86 -6.66 -1.29
C LEU A 148 13.12 -6.81 -0.43
N GLY A 149 13.54 -8.06 -0.20
CA GLY A 149 14.69 -8.40 0.64
C GLY A 149 14.28 -9.11 1.93
N ASP A 150 15.15 -9.09 2.93
CA ASP A 150 15.04 -9.82 4.19
C ASP A 150 14.63 -8.95 5.38
N SER A 151 14.26 -7.69 5.14
CA SER A 151 13.56 -6.86 6.13
C SER A 151 12.15 -7.41 6.41
N ARG A 152 11.62 -7.13 7.60
CA ARG A 152 10.37 -7.76 8.07
C ARG A 152 9.36 -6.76 8.65
N ALA A 153 8.08 -6.95 8.32
CA ALA A 153 6.95 -6.33 9.01
C ALA A 153 6.16 -7.37 9.83
N VAL A 154 5.80 -6.98 11.05
CA VAL A 154 5.01 -7.78 12.00
C VAL A 154 3.92 -6.89 12.60
N LEU A 155 2.68 -7.35 12.59
CA LEU A 155 1.53 -6.68 13.18
C LEU A 155 1.27 -7.22 14.59
N GLY A 156 1.30 -6.35 15.60
CA GLY A 156 0.81 -6.68 16.93
C GLY A 156 -0.71 -6.57 16.98
N THR A 157 -1.40 -7.68 17.26
CA THR A 157 -2.86 -7.72 17.46
C THR A 157 -3.17 -8.23 18.87
N ARG A 158 -4.36 -7.93 19.39
CA ARG A 158 -4.85 -8.55 20.62
C ARG A 158 -5.73 -9.75 20.27
N ASP A 159 -5.53 -10.86 20.96
CA ASP A 159 -6.41 -12.03 20.83
C ASP A 159 -7.71 -11.86 21.65
N GLN A 160 -8.57 -12.87 21.60
CA GLN A 160 -9.82 -12.92 22.37
C GLN A 160 -9.64 -12.87 23.89
N ASN A 161 -8.44 -13.09 24.41
CA ASN A 161 -8.09 -13.02 25.82
C ASN A 161 -7.33 -11.73 26.17
N ASP A 162 -7.35 -10.73 25.28
CA ASP A 162 -6.62 -9.48 25.41
C ASP A 162 -5.09 -9.63 25.52
N LYS A 163 -4.53 -10.75 25.03
CA LYS A 163 -3.08 -10.96 24.97
C LYS A 163 -2.50 -10.40 23.68
N LEU A 164 -1.33 -9.78 23.77
CA LEU A 164 -0.60 -9.30 22.59
C LEU A 164 -0.04 -10.49 21.81
N VAL A 165 -0.40 -10.59 20.53
CA VAL A 165 0.05 -11.63 19.60
C VAL A 165 0.70 -10.97 18.38
N ALA A 166 1.83 -11.53 17.95
CA ALA A 166 2.55 -11.08 16.77
C ALA A 166 2.09 -11.84 15.52
N ARG A 167 1.69 -11.12 14.47
CA ARG A 167 1.31 -11.68 13.16
C ARG A 167 2.26 -11.17 12.08
N GLN A 168 3.02 -12.09 11.49
CA GLN A 168 3.96 -11.76 10.41
C GLN A 168 3.21 -11.30 9.15
N LEU A 169 3.63 -10.17 8.59
CA LEU A 169 3.03 -9.59 7.37
C LEU A 169 3.88 -9.84 6.12
N THR A 170 5.19 -10.06 6.27
CA THR A 170 6.13 -10.29 5.16
C THR A 170 6.97 -11.53 5.41
N VAL A 171 7.37 -12.22 4.34
CA VAL A 171 8.32 -13.32 4.39
C VAL A 171 9.65 -12.83 3.81
N ASP A 172 10.75 -13.07 4.53
CA ASP A 172 12.09 -12.67 4.11
C ASP A 172 12.45 -13.33 2.77
N LEU A 173 12.93 -12.53 1.81
CA LEU A 173 13.46 -13.03 0.55
C LEU A 173 14.91 -13.49 0.74
N LYS A 174 15.09 -14.64 1.38
CA LYS A 174 16.39 -15.29 1.50
C LYS A 174 16.61 -16.30 0.36
N PRO A 175 17.84 -16.43 -0.17
CA PRO A 175 18.13 -17.34 -1.29
C PRO A 175 17.82 -18.81 -1.00
N ASP A 176 17.91 -19.22 0.25
CA ASP A 176 17.69 -20.59 0.74
C ASP A 176 16.22 -20.91 1.03
N HIS A 177 15.31 -19.94 0.86
CA HIS A 177 13.89 -20.18 1.13
C HIS A 177 13.23 -21.00 0.01
N PRO A 178 12.46 -22.07 0.31
CA PRO A 178 12.00 -23.05 -0.69
C PRO A 178 11.20 -22.45 -1.85
N SER A 179 10.41 -21.40 -1.61
CA SER A 179 9.62 -20.73 -2.65
C SER A 179 10.44 -19.79 -3.55
N ASN A 180 11.64 -19.38 -3.12
CA ASN A 180 12.50 -18.49 -3.89
C ASN A 180 13.39 -19.24 -4.89
N LEU A 181 13.56 -20.56 -4.71
CA LEU A 181 14.30 -21.45 -5.62
C LEU A 181 13.58 -21.73 -6.95
N LEU A 182 12.27 -21.47 -7.03
CA LEU A 182 11.47 -21.72 -8.24
C LEU A 182 11.52 -20.58 -9.27
N HIS A 183 12.17 -19.46 -8.94
CA HIS A 183 12.24 -18.26 -9.78
C HIS A 183 13.68 -17.86 -10.17
N SER A 184 14.69 -18.68 -9.82
CA SER A 184 16.09 -18.49 -10.20
C SER A 184 16.43 -19.16 -11.53
#